data_AF-A0A1I8FTH5-F1
#
_entry.id   AF-A0A1I8FTH5-F1
#
_cell.length_a   1.000
_cell.length_b   1.000
_cell.length_c   1.000
_cell.angle_alpha   90.00
_cell.angle_beta   90.00
_cell.angle_gamma   90.00
#
_symmetry.space_group_name_H-M   'P 1'
#
loop_
_entity.id
_entity.type
_entity.pdbx_description
1 polymer ?
#
loop_
_entity_poly.entity_id
_entity_poly.type
_entity_poly.pdbx_seq_one_letter_code
_entity_poly.pdbx_strand_id
1 'polypeptide(L)' 'MPKLRSLCLRWCSSLSDTSIRHILNLRTLSFLSVAGNSRISGDGFCHLIRMRQLRAVES' A
#
# COMPACT_ATOMS: atom_id res chain seq x y z
N MET A 1 0.30 8.78 18.33
CA MET A 1 -0.19 7.90 17.23
C MET A 1 0.90 6.89 16.88
N PRO A 2 0.60 5.58 16.88
CA PRO A 2 1.59 4.56 16.57
C PRO A 2 2.12 4.75 15.14
N LYS A 3 3.44 4.78 15.00
CA LYS A 3 4.13 4.91 13.70
C LYS A 3 4.13 3.54 13.02
N LEU A 4 3.10 3.28 12.21
CA LEU A 4 3.02 2.03 11.45
C LEU A 4 4.18 1.97 10.44
N ARG A 5 4.99 0.92 10.52
CA ARG A 5 6.14 0.69 9.60
C ARG A 5 5.87 -0.42 8.60
N SER A 6 5.08 -1.42 8.99
CA SER A 6 4.74 -2.56 8.15
C SER A 6 3.23 -2.73 8.15
N LEU A 7 2.65 -2.89 6.97
CA LEU A 7 1.22 -3.10 6.77
C LEU A 7 1.03 -4.26 5.78
N CYS A 8 0.34 -5.30 6.22
CA CYS A 8 0.01 -6.44 5.38
C CYS A 8 -1.51 -6.50 5.19
N LEU A 9 -1.94 -6.39 3.95
CA LEU A 9 -3.32 -6.36 3.51
C LEU A 9 -3.54 -7.37 2.38
N ARG A 10 -3.15 -8.62 2.63
CA ARG A 10 -3.22 -9.69 1.63
C ARG A 10 -4.63 -10.25 1.55
N TRP A 11 -5.06 -10.63 0.34
CA TRP A 11 -6.37 -11.26 0.08
C TRP A 11 -7.57 -10.40 0.53
N CYS A 12 -7.41 -9.08 0.55
CA CYS A 12 -8.45 -8.13 0.90
C CYS A 12 -9.22 -7.70 -0.34
N SER A 13 -10.26 -8.44 -0.70
CA SER A 13 -11.10 -8.18 -1.88
C SER A 13 -11.76 -6.80 -1.94
N SER A 14 -11.78 -6.05 -0.84
CA SER A 14 -12.34 -4.68 -0.78
C SER A 14 -11.32 -3.58 -1.13
N LEU A 15 -10.03 -3.91 -1.27
CA LEU A 15 -9.01 -2.92 -1.59
C LEU A 15 -9.04 -2.54 -3.05
N SER A 16 -8.82 -1.26 -3.31
CA SER A 16 -8.78 -0.67 -4.65
C SER A 16 -7.84 0.54 -4.65
N ASP A 17 -7.70 1.20 -5.79
CA ASP A 17 -6.81 2.36 -5.92
C ASP A 17 -7.19 3.52 -4.98
N THR A 18 -8.45 3.62 -4.54
CA THR A 18 -8.85 4.59 -3.51
C THR A 18 -8.34 4.22 -2.13
N SER A 19 -8.25 2.93 -1.80
CA SER A 19 -7.63 2.48 -0.55
C SER A 19 -6.13 2.78 -0.50
N ILE A 20 -5.44 2.68 -1.64
CA ILE A 20 -4.03 3.06 -1.80
C ILE A 20 -3.81 4.52 -1.42
N ARG A 21 -4.70 5.43 -1.83
CA ARG A 21 -4.59 6.86 -1.49
C ARG A 21 -4.57 7.12 0.02
N HIS A 22 -5.30 6.32 0.80
CA HIS A 22 -5.21 6.39 2.27
C HIS A 22 -3.87 5.89 2.79
N ILE A 23 -3.30 4.85 2.18
CA ILE A 23 -1.97 4.33 2.54
C ILE A 23 -0.87 5.35 2.26
N LEU A 24 -1.01 6.21 1.23
CA LEU A 24 -0.06 7.29 0.94
C LEU A 24 0.09 8.29 2.11
N ASN A 25 -0.95 8.45 2.95
CA ASN A 25 -0.89 9.32 4.12
C ASN A 25 -0.02 8.74 5.26
N LEU A 26 0.31 7.46 5.21
CA LEU A 26 1.18 6.79 6.19
C LEU A 26 2.65 7.07 5.86
N ARG A 27 3.13 8.26 6.26
CA ARG A 27 4.52 8.71 6.00
C ARG A 27 5.60 7.88 6.70
N THR A 28 5.24 7.00 7.63
CA THR A 28 6.18 6.13 8.35
C THR A 28 6.24 4.71 7.80
N LEU A 29 5.40 4.39 6.81
CA LEU A 29 5.32 3.04 6.25
C LEU A 29 6.55 2.73 5.40
N SER A 30 7.22 1.62 5.72
CA SER A 30 8.38 1.11 4.99
C SER A 30 8.10 -0.19 4.25
N PHE A 31 7.12 -0.97 4.68
CA PHE A 31 6.72 -2.22 4.04
C PHE A 31 5.21 -2.25 3.83
N LEU A 32 4.79 -2.60 2.62
CA LEU A 32 3.39 -2.79 2.27
C LEU A 32 3.22 -4.10 1.50
N SER A 33 2.35 -4.97 1.98
CA SER A 33 1.93 -6.15 1.23
C SER A 33 0.46 -6.02 0.86
N VAL A 34 0.18 -6.04 -0.44
CA VAL A 34 -1.15 -6.04 -1.04
C VAL A 34 -1.34 -7.27 -1.93
N ALA A 35 -0.61 -8.35 -1.65
CA ALA A 35 -0.66 -9.60 -2.39
C ALA A 35 -2.08 -10.20 -2.45
N GLY A 36 -2.49 -10.65 -3.62
CA GLY A 36 -3.81 -11.28 -3.81
C GLY A 36 -4.98 -10.29 -3.87
N ASN A 37 -4.71 -9.00 -4.06
CA ASN A 37 -5.75 -7.99 -4.32
C ASN A 37 -5.90 -7.74 -5.82
N SER A 38 -6.93 -8.31 -6.43
CA SER A 38 -7.20 -8.19 -7.87
C SER A 38 -7.78 -6.83 -8.31
N ARG A 39 -8.12 -5.97 -7.36
CA ARG A 39 -8.80 -4.69 -7.60
C ARG A 39 -7.87 -3.47 -7.52
N ILE A 40 -6.59 -3.67 -7.23
CA ILE A 40 -5.57 -2.62 -7.30
C ILE A 40 -5.00 -2.63 -8.71
N SER A 41 -5.13 -1.53 -9.42
CA SER A 41 -4.62 -1.38 -10.77
C SER A 41 -3.13 -1.00 -10.75
N GLY A 42 -2.49 -1.07 -11.92
CA GLY A 42 -1.12 -0.58 -12.09
C GLY A 42 -0.95 0.89 -11.69
N ASP A 43 -1.98 1.72 -11.89
CA ASP A 43 -1.96 3.14 -11.48
C ASP A 43 -1.94 3.30 -9.97
N GLY A 44 -2.64 2.41 -9.24
CA GLY A 44 -2.54 2.31 -7.79
C GLY A 44 -1.10 2.05 -7.33
N PHE A 45 -0.41 1.10 -7.96
CA PHE A 45 0.99 0.82 -7.66
C PHE A 45 1.93 1.97 -8.02
N CYS A 46 1.70 2.67 -9.14
CA CYS A 46 2.46 3.87 -9.51
C CYS A 46 2.42 4.94 -8.41
N HIS A 47 1.28 5.08 -7.71
CA HIS A 47 1.18 5.98 -6.57
C HIS A 47 2.03 5.52 -5.37
N LEU A 48 2.06 4.22 -5.07
CA LEU A 48 2.88 3.66 -4.00
C LEU A 48 4.38 3.85 -4.24
N ILE A 49 4.84 3.71 -5.48
CA ILE A 49 6.24 3.90 -5.87
C ILE A 49 6.72 5.34 -5.59
N ARG A 50 5.80 6.33 -5.58
CA ARG A 50 6.13 7.73 -5.24
C ARG A 50 6.39 7.95 -3.75
N MET A 51 6.10 6.97 -2.89
CA MET A 51 6.41 7.05 -1.46
C MET A 51 7.88 6.76 -1.20
N ARG A 52 8.71 7.81 -1.02
CA ARG A 52 10.16 7.67 -0.77
C ARG A 52 10.51 6.88 0.50
N GLN A 53 9.59 6.84 1.45
CA GLN A 53 9.70 6.08 2.70
C GLN A 53 9.46 4.57 2.53
N LEU A 54 8.75 4.17 1.48
CA LEU A 54 8.39 2.79 1.21
C LEU A 54 9.61 2.07 0.62
N ARG A 55 10.10 1.05 1.33
CA ARG A 55 11.30 0.30 0.93
C ARG A 55 10.97 -0.98 0.17
N ALA A 56 9.80 -1.56 0.44
CA ALA A 56 9.36 -2.79 -0.18
C ALA A 56 7.83 -2.79 -0.34
N VAL A 57 7.40 -3.25 -1.52
CA VAL A 57 6.00 -3.52 -1.85
C VAL A 57 5.89 -4.95 -2.36
N GLU A 58 4.94 -5.69 -1.82
CA GLU A 58 4.54 -7.00 -2.31
C GLU A 58 3.15 -6.86 -2.93
N SER A 59 3.03 -7.18 -4.22
CA SER A 59 1.81 -7.04 -5.03
C SER A 59 1.18 -8.38 -5.36
#